data_AF-A0A561TF75-F1
#
_entry.id   AF-A0A561TF75-F1
#
_cell.length_a   1.000
_cell.length_b   1.000
_cell.length_c   1.000
_cell.angle_alpha   90.00
_cell.angle_beta   90.00
_cell.angle_gamma   90.00
#
_symmetry.space_group_name_H-M   'P 1'
#
loop_
_entity.id
_entity.type
_entity.pdbx_description
1 polymer ?
#
loop_
_entity_poly.entity_id
_entity_poly.type
_entity_poly.pdbx_seq_one_letter_code
_entity_poly.pdbx_strand_id
1 'polypeptide(L)'
;MTTSQVLYGEHSRNPLARTVELTGDRLRRGGRTTPLAELNLGAMAEAFLRGRWLGGGGSERPLHALPQGPGAVPVTRVTGTTTPLKVRRAAEFAHALGELAVRCCGGPEQVAALAARARAEGVPLWIARRHAQGPAGPVAVAVDRRLVRVDVWGPHAPVVRLRAPNGFLGETEAPDGGLVMTVGDVPARLDLRKRFRKSKRSVEIHLPDRHWTLRRETSVSSRLLRDGRGVAVLARPARGSVPAPGTVLLPLCDVHHESPDPLDAVMAHAVAVSFGLGDTTGLARFRSVRRSRREEGDAVWDLPWFSNLGTGRDDNESGGGDGWGSDGGDGGDGGGSGGDGGGDGGGGGGGGGD
;
A
#
# COMPACT_ATOMS: atom_id res chain seq x y z
N MET A 1 37.91 -7.73 5.83
CA MET A 1 36.86 -7.07 6.63
C MET A 1 37.05 -5.57 6.49
N THR A 2 36.42 -4.96 5.49
CA THR A 2 36.46 -3.51 5.29
C THR A 2 35.56 -2.86 6.33
N THR A 3 36.14 -2.08 7.23
CA THR A 3 35.41 -1.32 8.26
C THR A 3 34.47 -0.34 7.54
N SER A 4 33.16 -0.60 7.58
CA SER A 4 32.16 0.29 6.96
C SER A 4 32.21 1.65 7.66
N GLN A 5 32.56 2.70 6.91
CA GLN A 5 32.71 4.05 7.43
C GLN A 5 31.37 4.55 8.00
N VAL A 6 31.39 5.08 9.23
CA VAL A 6 30.22 5.71 9.86
C VAL A 6 30.02 7.09 9.23
N LEU A 7 28.88 7.30 8.60
CA LEU A 7 28.49 8.54 7.92
C LEU A 7 27.67 9.44 8.84
N TYR A 8 26.94 8.83 9.77
CA TYR A 8 26.24 9.50 10.86
C TYR A 8 26.22 8.59 12.07
N GLY A 9 26.49 9.11 13.26
CA GLY A 9 26.46 8.33 14.49
C GLY A 9 26.06 9.16 15.69
N GLU A 10 25.14 8.63 16.49
CA GLU A 10 24.78 9.18 17.78
C GLU A 10 25.47 8.43 18.91
N HIS A 11 26.06 9.17 19.85
CA HIS A 11 26.76 8.61 21.00
C HIS A 11 25.94 8.81 22.27
N SER A 12 25.78 7.75 23.07
CA SER A 12 25.09 7.81 24.36
C SER A 12 25.86 7.02 25.39
N ARG A 13 26.01 7.58 26.60
CA ARG A 13 26.54 6.85 27.77
C ARG A 13 25.50 5.91 28.39
N ASN A 14 24.21 6.10 28.07
CA ASN A 14 23.15 5.19 28.47
C ASN A 14 23.07 4.02 27.48
N PRO A 15 23.32 2.76 27.91
CA PRO A 15 23.30 1.58 27.05
C PRO A 15 21.90 1.23 26.50
N LEU A 16 20.83 1.76 27.11
CA LEU A 16 19.44 1.57 26.66
C LEU A 16 18.97 2.66 25.69
N ALA A 17 19.80 3.67 25.42
CA ALA A 17 19.43 4.72 24.50
C ALA A 17 19.29 4.16 23.08
N ARG A 18 18.15 4.46 22.44
CA ARG A 18 17.92 4.15 21.03
C ARG A 18 18.67 5.16 20.18
N THR A 19 19.95 4.92 19.93
CA THR A 19 20.79 5.74 19.05
C THR A 19 20.58 5.37 17.58
N VAL A 20 20.86 6.33 16.70
CA VAL A 20 20.87 6.14 15.25
C VAL A 20 22.30 6.13 14.73
N GLU A 21 22.58 5.21 13.82
CA GLU A 21 23.84 5.11 13.09
C GLU A 21 23.56 4.80 11.62
N LEU A 22 24.22 5.53 10.72
CA LEU A 22 24.21 5.32 9.28
C LEU A 22 25.63 4.98 8.82
N THR A 23 25.76 3.91 8.07
CA THR A 23 26.99 3.50 7.40
C THR A 23 26.74 3.33 5.91
N GLY A 24 27.77 3.00 5.13
CA GLY A 24 27.64 2.76 3.69
C GLY A 24 26.81 1.54 3.29
N ASP A 25 26.42 0.68 4.23
CA ASP A 25 25.72 -0.60 3.99
C ASP A 25 24.40 -0.74 4.76
N ARG A 26 24.18 0.03 5.84
CA ARG A 26 23.02 -0.14 6.71
C ARG A 26 22.63 1.14 7.46
N LEU A 27 21.38 1.15 7.92
CA LEU A 27 20.83 2.08 8.91
C LEU A 27 20.51 1.30 10.19
N ARG A 28 21.10 1.70 11.32
CA ARG A 28 20.82 1.14 12.64
C ARG A 28 20.02 2.13 13.48
N ARG A 29 19.00 1.63 14.17
CA ARG A 29 18.15 2.36 15.13
C ARG A 29 17.97 1.52 16.38
N GLY A 30 18.68 1.88 17.46
CA GLY A 30 18.73 1.07 18.67
C GLY A 30 19.16 -0.37 18.36
N GLY A 31 18.36 -1.35 18.77
CA GLY A 31 18.61 -2.77 18.48
C GLY A 31 18.22 -3.24 17.07
N ARG A 32 17.74 -2.37 16.18
CA ARG A 32 17.30 -2.75 14.83
C ARG A 32 18.28 -2.28 13.77
N THR A 33 18.57 -3.15 12.82
CA THR A 33 19.39 -2.84 11.63
C THR A 33 18.57 -3.08 10.36
N THR A 34 18.62 -2.12 9.45
CA THR A 34 17.98 -2.17 8.13
C THR A 34 19.06 -2.02 7.06
N PRO A 35 19.27 -3.02 6.19
CA PRO A 35 20.16 -2.90 5.03
C PRO A 35 19.73 -1.75 4.11
N LEU A 36 20.68 -1.05 3.49
CA LEU A 36 20.33 0.04 2.56
C LEU A 36 19.53 -0.43 1.35
N ALA A 37 19.71 -1.68 0.92
CA ALA A 37 18.93 -2.30 -0.16
C ALA A 37 17.43 -2.41 0.17
N GLU A 38 17.04 -2.34 1.44
CA GLU A 38 15.64 -2.32 1.86
C GLU A 38 15.06 -0.89 1.94
N LEU A 39 15.90 0.13 1.76
CA LEU A 39 15.48 1.54 1.70
C LEU A 39 15.19 1.94 0.26
N ASN A 40 14.19 2.80 0.06
CA ASN A 40 13.92 3.39 -1.24
C ASN A 40 14.86 4.58 -1.49
N LEU A 41 16.14 4.27 -1.71
CA LEU A 41 17.18 5.27 -1.94
C LEU A 41 16.89 6.13 -3.15
N GLY A 42 16.34 5.56 -4.23
CA GLY A 42 15.99 6.32 -5.43
C GLY A 42 14.99 7.44 -5.16
N ALA A 43 13.93 7.15 -4.38
CA ALA A 43 12.95 8.17 -4.01
C ALA A 43 13.52 9.25 -3.08
N MET A 44 14.34 8.86 -2.09
CA MET A 44 14.95 9.82 -1.15
C MET A 44 16.01 10.69 -1.85
N ALA A 45 16.84 10.10 -2.72
CA ALA A 45 17.84 10.81 -3.50
C ALA A 45 17.20 11.84 -4.44
N GLU A 46 16.11 11.47 -5.11
CA GLU A 46 15.39 12.37 -6.02
C GLU A 46 14.81 13.59 -5.29
N ALA A 47 14.17 13.38 -4.12
CA ALA A 47 13.68 14.48 -3.30
C ALA A 47 14.84 15.35 -2.77
N PHE A 48 15.92 14.72 -2.30
CA PHE A 48 17.10 15.40 -1.78
C PHE A 48 17.73 16.33 -2.83
N LEU A 49 17.91 15.87 -4.08
CA LEU A 49 18.46 16.68 -5.16
C LEU A 49 17.57 17.87 -5.54
N ARG A 50 16.26 17.81 -5.24
CA ARG A 50 15.34 18.96 -5.38
C ARG A 50 15.34 19.90 -4.17
N GLY A 51 16.24 19.70 -3.20
CA GLY A 51 16.27 20.47 -1.95
C GLY A 51 15.07 20.19 -1.05
N ARG A 52 14.50 18.99 -1.14
CA ARG A 52 13.33 18.53 -0.38
C ARG A 52 13.69 17.25 0.38
N TRP A 53 12.85 16.88 1.35
CA TRP A 53 12.91 15.57 1.99
C TRP A 53 11.55 14.89 1.96
N LEU A 54 11.56 13.61 1.59
CA LEU A 54 10.38 12.77 1.42
C LEU A 54 9.81 12.34 2.78
N GLY A 55 8.49 12.44 2.92
CA GLY A 55 7.71 12.02 4.09
C GLY A 55 6.65 10.97 3.77
N GLY A 56 5.71 10.79 4.69
CA GLY A 56 4.59 9.86 4.53
C GLY A 56 3.71 10.21 3.31
N GLY A 57 3.29 9.20 2.54
CA GLY A 57 2.35 9.36 1.42
C GLY A 57 2.86 10.21 0.26
N GLY A 58 4.18 10.38 0.15
CA GLY A 58 4.77 11.26 -0.87
C GLY A 58 4.75 12.74 -0.52
N SER A 59 4.39 13.11 0.71
CA SER A 59 4.54 14.49 1.19
C SER A 59 6.01 14.89 1.23
N GLU A 60 6.29 16.19 1.10
CA GLU A 60 7.65 16.70 1.07
C GLU A 60 7.79 17.99 1.85
N ARG A 61 8.94 18.14 2.52
CA ARG A 61 9.32 19.36 3.24
C ARG A 61 10.63 19.92 2.65
N PRO A 62 10.82 21.25 2.57
CA PRO A 62 12.13 21.81 2.23
C PRO A 62 13.22 21.27 3.16
N LEU A 63 14.37 20.90 2.59
CA LEU A 63 15.47 20.33 3.36
C LEU A 63 16.02 21.32 4.40
N HIS A 64 16.04 22.62 4.07
CA HIS A 64 16.45 23.69 4.99
C HIS A 64 15.48 23.92 6.16
N ALA A 65 14.25 23.41 6.07
CA ALA A 65 13.26 23.52 7.14
C ALA A 65 13.42 22.42 8.20
N LEU A 66 14.33 21.45 8.00
CA LEU A 66 14.64 20.45 9.01
C LEU A 66 15.44 21.08 10.16
N PRO A 67 15.14 20.71 11.42
CA PRO A 67 15.85 21.27 12.57
C PRO A 67 17.32 20.84 12.56
N GLN A 68 18.21 21.75 12.92
CA GLN A 68 19.63 21.45 13.10
C GLN A 68 19.87 20.52 14.30
N GLY A 69 19.01 20.62 15.32
CA GLY A 69 19.02 19.80 16.51
C GLY A 69 18.12 18.55 16.42
N PRO A 70 17.59 18.09 17.57
CA PRO A 70 16.73 16.91 17.61
C PRO A 70 15.48 17.09 16.77
N GLY A 71 15.09 16.04 16.06
CA GLY A 71 13.92 16.04 15.19
C GLY A 71 13.57 14.65 14.67
N ALA A 72 12.51 14.59 13.87
CA ALA A 72 12.13 13.39 13.14
C ALA A 72 12.49 13.54 11.66
N VAL A 73 13.13 12.52 11.09
CA VAL A 73 13.43 12.42 9.66
C VAL A 73 12.75 11.16 9.11
N PRO A 74 11.74 11.28 8.25
CA PRO A 74 11.10 10.14 7.64
C PRO A 74 12.08 9.34 6.78
N VAL A 75 12.02 8.02 6.90
CA VAL A 75 12.81 7.09 6.08
C VAL A 75 11.86 6.15 5.37
N THR A 76 11.99 6.07 4.04
CA THR A 76 11.11 5.27 3.18
C THR A 76 11.79 3.96 2.78
N ARG A 77 11.08 2.85 2.93
CA ARG A 77 11.51 1.51 2.50
C ARG A 77 11.09 1.23 1.06
N VAL A 78 11.69 0.22 0.42
CA VAL A 78 11.34 -0.19 -0.95
C VAL A 78 9.88 -0.65 -1.10
N THR A 79 9.22 -0.98 0.01
CA THR A 79 7.78 -1.26 0.11
C THR A 79 6.91 -0.01 -0.08
N GLY A 80 7.51 1.18 -0.05
CA GLY A 80 6.81 2.47 0.00
C GLY A 80 6.34 2.86 1.39
N THR A 81 6.65 2.02 2.39
CA THR A 81 6.41 2.36 3.80
C THR A 81 7.37 3.46 4.24
N THR A 82 6.84 4.54 4.83
CA THR A 82 7.65 5.61 5.43
C THR A 82 7.48 5.60 6.94
N THR A 83 8.59 5.67 7.69
CA THR A 83 8.56 5.79 9.16
C THR A 83 9.43 6.96 9.63
N PRO A 84 8.91 7.88 10.47
CA PRO A 84 9.69 8.94 11.11
C PRO A 84 10.75 8.37 12.05
N LEU A 85 12.01 8.69 11.78
CA LEU A 85 13.14 8.33 12.62
C LEU A 85 13.50 9.51 13.53
N LYS A 86 13.39 9.32 14.84
CA LYS A 86 13.86 10.33 15.81
C LYS A 86 15.38 10.30 15.85
N VAL A 87 15.99 11.45 15.56
CA VAL A 87 17.43 11.67 15.52
C VAL A 87 17.80 12.92 16.30
N ARG A 88 19.03 13.00 16.80
CA ARG A 88 19.54 14.13 17.59
C ARG A 88 19.96 15.33 16.75
N ARG A 89 20.24 15.10 15.47
CA ARG A 89 20.69 16.11 14.49
C ARG A 89 20.00 15.82 13.17
N ALA A 90 18.80 16.35 13.00
CA ALA A 90 17.90 15.96 11.90
C ALA A 90 18.41 16.44 10.53
N ALA A 91 18.81 17.70 10.42
CA ALA A 91 19.37 18.24 9.19
C ALA A 91 20.63 17.47 8.74
N GLU A 92 21.56 17.18 9.67
CA GLU A 92 22.78 16.42 9.39
C GLU A 92 22.49 14.99 8.94
N PHE A 93 21.58 14.29 9.64
CA PHE A 93 21.18 12.94 9.26
C PHE A 93 20.55 12.88 7.87
N ALA A 94 19.63 13.80 7.56
CA ALA A 94 18.97 13.88 6.26
C ALA A 94 19.98 14.16 5.13
N HIS A 95 20.94 15.07 5.34
CA HIS A 95 22.01 15.31 4.37
C HIS A 95 22.89 14.08 4.16
N ALA A 96 23.36 13.44 5.24
CA ALA A 96 24.21 12.26 5.15
C ALA A 96 23.51 11.09 4.41
N LEU A 97 22.22 10.86 4.69
CA LEU A 97 21.42 9.84 4.00
C LEU A 97 21.12 10.23 2.55
N GLY A 98 20.81 11.49 2.28
CA GLY A 98 20.56 12.00 0.92
C GLY A 98 21.78 11.84 0.01
N GLU A 99 22.96 12.28 0.46
CA GLU A 99 24.20 12.12 -0.29
C GLU A 99 24.57 10.65 -0.51
N LEU A 100 24.38 9.81 0.52
CA LEU A 100 24.59 8.38 0.40
C LEU A 100 23.63 7.77 -0.62
N ALA A 101 22.35 8.13 -0.58
CA ALA A 101 21.34 7.64 -1.51
C ALA A 101 21.71 8.01 -2.96
N VAL A 102 22.15 9.24 -3.21
CA VAL A 102 22.64 9.67 -4.53
C VAL A 102 23.82 8.81 -4.98
N ARG A 103 24.84 8.60 -4.13
CA ARG A 103 25.99 7.74 -4.47
C ARG A 103 25.59 6.30 -4.75
N CYS A 104 24.77 5.70 -3.91
CA CYS A 104 24.29 4.32 -4.07
C CYS A 104 23.40 4.15 -5.32
N CYS A 105 22.71 5.20 -5.75
CA CYS A 105 21.99 5.20 -7.00
C CYS A 105 22.89 5.38 -8.23
N GLY A 106 24.20 5.61 -8.09
CA GLY A 106 25.11 5.84 -9.22
C GLY A 106 25.29 7.30 -9.61
N GLY A 107 24.86 8.23 -8.75
CA GLY A 107 25.03 9.67 -8.94
C GLY A 107 23.78 10.41 -9.46
N PRO A 108 23.86 11.75 -9.61
CA PRO A 108 22.71 12.58 -9.93
C PRO A 108 22.03 12.24 -11.27
N GLU A 109 22.81 11.88 -12.29
CA GLU A 109 22.28 11.52 -13.62
C GLU A 109 21.42 10.25 -13.56
N GLN A 110 21.87 9.24 -12.82
CA GLN A 110 21.09 8.00 -12.67
C GLN A 110 19.82 8.24 -11.85
N VAL A 111 19.86 9.13 -10.85
CA VAL A 111 18.66 9.57 -10.13
C VAL A 111 17.70 10.33 -11.05
N ALA A 112 18.22 11.19 -11.93
CA ALA A 112 17.41 11.89 -12.93
C ALA A 112 16.75 10.92 -13.94
N ALA A 113 17.46 9.87 -14.35
CA ALA A 113 16.91 8.82 -15.20
C ALA A 113 15.78 8.03 -14.50
N LEU A 114 15.95 7.71 -13.21
CA LEU A 114 14.87 7.11 -12.40
C LEU A 114 13.66 8.04 -12.30
N ALA A 115 13.89 9.33 -12.07
CA ALA A 115 12.82 10.34 -12.03
C ALA A 115 12.09 10.47 -13.37
N ALA A 116 12.82 10.46 -14.49
CA ALA A 116 12.24 10.50 -15.83
C ALA A 116 11.38 9.26 -16.11
N ARG A 117 11.86 8.07 -15.73
CA ARG A 117 11.08 6.83 -15.82
C ARG A 117 9.81 6.89 -14.99
N ALA A 118 9.89 7.34 -13.74
CA ALA A 118 8.73 7.50 -12.86
C ALA A 118 7.69 8.49 -13.43
N ARG A 119 8.15 9.59 -14.05
CA ARG A 119 7.27 10.52 -14.77
C ARG A 119 6.60 9.88 -15.98
N ALA A 120 7.34 9.13 -16.79
CA ALA A 120 6.80 8.42 -17.95
C ALA A 120 5.76 7.36 -17.54
N GLU A 121 6.00 6.64 -16.44
CA GLU A 121 5.04 5.69 -15.84
C GLU A 121 3.82 6.41 -15.23
N GLY A 122 3.96 7.69 -14.88
CA GLY A 122 2.98 8.45 -14.10
C GLY A 122 2.87 7.96 -12.64
N VAL A 123 3.88 7.25 -12.13
CA VAL A 123 3.92 6.65 -10.78
C VAL A 123 5.08 7.27 -9.99
N PRO A 124 4.84 7.91 -8.83
CA PRO A 124 5.92 8.46 -8.00
C PRO A 124 6.91 7.40 -7.53
N LEU A 125 8.22 7.71 -7.50
CA LEU A 125 9.28 6.75 -7.13
C LEU A 125 9.10 6.09 -5.76
N TRP A 126 8.45 6.78 -4.82
CA TRP A 126 8.25 6.27 -3.47
C TRP A 126 7.25 5.10 -3.41
N ILE A 127 6.38 4.93 -4.41
CA ILE A 127 5.44 3.80 -4.47
C ILE A 127 6.16 2.56 -5.02
N ALA A 128 6.06 1.43 -4.33
CA ALA A 128 6.67 0.18 -4.76
C ALA A 128 6.13 -0.30 -6.12
N ARG A 129 7.03 -0.76 -6.99
CA ARG A 129 6.67 -1.54 -8.20
C ARG A 129 6.83 -3.02 -7.89
N ARG A 130 5.80 -3.80 -8.18
CA ARG A 130 5.86 -5.27 -8.23
C ARG A 130 5.66 -5.71 -9.67
N HIS A 131 6.30 -6.81 -10.05
CA HIS A 131 6.25 -7.32 -11.41
C HIS A 131 5.68 -8.73 -11.42
N ALA A 132 4.87 -9.03 -12.43
CA ALA A 132 4.38 -10.37 -12.75
C ALA A 132 4.60 -10.64 -14.25
N GLN A 133 4.58 -11.91 -14.64
CA GLN A 133 4.66 -12.28 -16.04
C GLN A 133 3.30 -12.11 -16.72
N GLY A 134 3.32 -11.61 -17.95
CA GLY A 134 2.15 -11.51 -18.83
C GLY A 134 2.48 -12.05 -20.22
N PRO A 135 1.46 -12.29 -21.06
CA PRO A 135 1.62 -12.88 -22.39
C PRO A 135 2.49 -12.03 -23.34
N ALA A 136 2.52 -10.71 -23.15
CA ALA A 136 3.33 -9.78 -23.95
C ALA A 136 4.59 -9.28 -23.22
N GLY A 137 4.93 -9.87 -22.06
CA GLY A 137 6.05 -9.47 -21.22
C GLY A 137 5.62 -9.03 -19.82
N PRO A 138 6.55 -8.48 -19.01
CA PRO A 138 6.30 -8.18 -17.61
C PRO A 138 5.21 -7.12 -17.41
N VAL A 139 4.24 -7.42 -16.55
CA VAL A 139 3.22 -6.48 -16.07
C VAL A 139 3.70 -5.89 -14.75
N ALA A 140 3.77 -4.56 -14.69
CA ALA A 140 4.13 -3.80 -13.51
C ALA A 140 2.87 -3.34 -12.76
N VAL A 141 2.91 -3.44 -11.43
CA VAL A 141 1.81 -3.13 -10.53
C VAL A 141 2.32 -2.23 -9.41
N ALA A 142 1.72 -1.05 -9.26
CA ALA A 142 1.96 -0.13 -8.17
C ALA A 142 0.64 0.13 -7.42
N VAL A 143 0.69 0.00 -6.09
CA VAL A 143 -0.50 0.13 -5.23
C VAL A 143 -0.15 0.94 -4.00
N ASP A 144 -0.98 1.93 -3.71
CA ASP A 144 -1.05 2.55 -2.39
C ASP A 144 -2.49 2.47 -1.90
N ARG A 145 -2.72 1.69 -0.84
CA ARG A 145 -4.07 1.44 -0.33
C ARG A 145 -4.65 2.61 0.45
N ARG A 146 -3.80 3.45 1.04
CA ARG A 146 -4.24 4.60 1.83
C ARG A 146 -4.64 5.77 0.94
N LEU A 147 -3.96 5.95 -0.20
CA LEU A 147 -4.38 6.86 -1.28
C LEU A 147 -5.46 6.29 -2.20
N VAL A 148 -5.85 5.01 -2.01
CA VAL A 148 -6.76 4.28 -2.91
C VAL A 148 -6.29 4.43 -4.36
N ARG A 149 -5.01 4.11 -4.58
CA ARG A 149 -4.31 4.30 -5.83
C ARG A 149 -3.80 2.96 -6.34
N VAL A 150 -4.18 2.62 -7.57
CA VAL A 150 -3.63 1.49 -8.31
C VAL A 150 -3.21 1.94 -9.70
N ASP A 151 -2.00 1.57 -10.10
CA ASP A 151 -1.50 1.73 -11.45
C ASP A 151 -0.97 0.39 -11.93
N VAL A 152 -1.47 -0.10 -13.06
CA VAL A 152 -1.01 -1.34 -13.69
C VAL A 152 -0.71 -1.07 -15.16
N TRP A 153 0.48 -1.46 -15.60
CA TRP A 153 0.92 -1.26 -16.99
C TRP A 153 1.79 -2.42 -17.45
N GLY A 154 1.85 -2.61 -18.77
CA GLY A 154 2.68 -3.62 -19.41
C GLY A 154 2.88 -3.29 -20.88
N PRO A 155 3.75 -4.03 -21.59
CA PRO A 155 3.96 -3.85 -23.02
C PRO A 155 2.66 -3.96 -23.81
N HIS A 156 2.48 -3.09 -24.81
CA HIS A 156 1.38 -3.14 -25.78
C HIS A 156 -0.04 -3.01 -25.20
N ALA A 157 -0.19 -2.56 -23.95
CA ALA A 157 -1.48 -2.29 -23.32
C ALA A 157 -1.53 -0.85 -22.78
N PRO A 158 -2.69 -0.17 -22.85
CA PRO A 158 -2.88 1.07 -22.12
C PRO A 158 -2.80 0.83 -20.60
N VAL A 159 -2.34 1.84 -19.86
CA VAL A 159 -2.27 1.78 -18.40
C VAL A 159 -3.67 1.70 -17.80
N VAL A 160 -3.89 0.79 -16.84
CA VAL A 160 -5.12 0.75 -16.06
C VAL A 160 -4.88 1.44 -14.73
N ARG A 161 -5.69 2.44 -14.42
CA ARG A 161 -5.58 3.21 -13.18
C ARG A 161 -6.88 3.18 -12.40
N LEU A 162 -6.79 2.97 -11.10
CA LEU A 162 -7.89 3.13 -10.16
C LEU A 162 -7.54 4.23 -9.15
N ARG A 163 -8.48 5.13 -8.88
CA ARG A 163 -8.37 6.22 -7.90
C ARG A 163 -9.65 6.31 -7.08
N ALA A 164 -9.59 6.94 -5.90
CA ALA A 164 -10.76 7.44 -5.21
C ALA A 164 -10.60 8.95 -4.96
N PRO A 165 -10.84 9.81 -5.96
CA PRO A 165 -10.54 11.24 -5.86
C PRO A 165 -11.26 11.94 -4.71
N ASN A 166 -12.47 11.45 -4.37
CA ASN A 166 -13.30 12.00 -3.29
C ASN A 166 -13.26 11.13 -2.01
N GLY A 167 -12.31 10.20 -1.93
CA GLY A 167 -12.28 9.15 -0.91
C GLY A 167 -13.13 7.94 -1.30
N PHE A 168 -12.83 6.79 -0.70
CA PHE A 168 -13.58 5.56 -0.88
C PHE A 168 -14.54 5.39 0.29
N LEU A 169 -15.83 5.42 0.04
CA LEU A 169 -16.84 5.36 1.10
C LEU A 169 -17.22 3.94 1.51
N GLY A 170 -16.63 2.93 0.86
CA GLY A 170 -16.94 1.53 1.13
C GLY A 170 -18.24 1.09 0.48
N GLU A 171 -19.02 0.30 1.21
CA GLU A 171 -20.32 -0.20 0.78
C GLU A 171 -21.39 0.89 0.93
N THR A 172 -21.50 1.76 -0.07
CA THR A 172 -22.60 2.73 -0.19
C THR A 172 -23.61 2.28 -1.25
N GLU A 173 -24.74 2.98 -1.38
CA GLU A 173 -25.71 2.73 -2.47
C GLU A 173 -25.15 3.04 -3.87
N ALA A 174 -24.07 3.84 -3.94
CA ALA A 174 -23.39 4.11 -5.19
C ALA A 174 -22.61 2.87 -5.67
N PRO A 175 -22.83 2.40 -6.91
CA PRO A 175 -22.30 1.12 -7.38
C PRO A 175 -20.77 1.07 -7.45
N ASP A 176 -20.08 2.21 -7.49
CA ASP A 176 -18.61 2.31 -7.54
C ASP A 176 -17.95 2.62 -6.19
N GLY A 177 -18.73 2.98 -5.16
CA GLY A 177 -18.23 3.40 -3.84
C GLY A 177 -17.31 4.64 -3.87
N GLY A 178 -17.35 5.44 -4.95
CA GLY A 178 -16.45 6.58 -5.19
C GLY A 178 -15.13 6.22 -5.90
N LEU A 179 -15.00 5.00 -6.40
CA LEU A 179 -13.85 4.55 -7.20
C LEU A 179 -13.98 5.00 -8.66
N VAL A 180 -12.90 5.52 -9.22
CA VAL A 180 -12.80 5.91 -10.64
C VAL A 180 -11.74 5.05 -11.29
N MET A 181 -12.13 4.27 -12.30
CA MET A 181 -11.22 3.48 -13.12
C MET A 181 -11.03 4.14 -14.50
N THR A 182 -9.81 4.11 -15.00
CA THR A 182 -9.45 4.55 -16.36
C THR A 182 -8.57 3.50 -17.03
N VAL A 183 -8.72 3.37 -18.35
CA VAL A 183 -7.91 2.53 -19.23
C VAL A 183 -7.30 3.44 -20.29
N GLY A 184 -6.00 3.74 -20.15
CA GLY A 184 -5.39 4.87 -20.83
C GLY A 184 -6.07 6.16 -20.37
N ASP A 185 -6.61 6.92 -21.33
CA ASP A 185 -7.37 8.14 -21.06
C ASP A 185 -8.89 7.91 -21.05
N VAL A 186 -9.35 6.66 -21.23
CA VAL A 186 -10.78 6.32 -21.32
C VAL A 186 -11.32 5.98 -19.94
N PRO A 187 -12.34 6.69 -19.42
CA PRO A 187 -13.00 6.30 -18.17
C PRO A 187 -13.76 4.98 -18.37
N ALA A 188 -13.58 4.05 -17.43
CA ALA A 188 -14.33 2.82 -17.37
C ALA A 188 -15.41 2.94 -16.29
N ARG A 189 -16.65 2.58 -16.63
CA ARG A 189 -17.72 2.46 -15.64
C ARG A 189 -17.45 1.22 -14.80
N LEU A 190 -17.50 1.38 -13.48
CA LEU A 190 -17.21 0.35 -12.51
C LEU A 190 -18.47 0.07 -11.67
N ASP A 191 -18.93 -1.18 -11.62
CA ASP A 191 -20.07 -1.60 -10.80
C ASP A 191 -19.67 -2.77 -9.89
N LEU A 192 -19.65 -2.54 -8.57
CA LEU A 192 -19.41 -3.56 -7.55
C LEU A 192 -20.75 -4.14 -7.11
N ARG A 193 -21.04 -5.37 -7.53
CA ARG A 193 -22.30 -6.04 -7.19
C ARG A 193 -22.13 -6.91 -5.96
N LYS A 194 -22.49 -6.38 -4.80
CA LYS A 194 -22.66 -7.17 -3.57
C LYS A 194 -24.07 -7.78 -3.53
N ARG A 195 -24.12 -9.09 -3.32
CA ARG A 195 -25.35 -9.88 -3.13
C ARG A 195 -25.17 -10.79 -1.93
N PHE A 196 -26.25 -11.16 -1.27
CA PHE A 196 -26.22 -12.10 -0.13
C PHE A 196 -25.54 -13.42 -0.52
N ARG A 197 -25.97 -14.02 -1.63
CA ARG A 197 -25.34 -15.21 -2.21
C ARG A 197 -23.97 -14.86 -2.82
N LYS A 198 -22.88 -15.33 -2.19
CA LYS A 198 -21.48 -15.07 -2.63
C LYS A 198 -21.23 -15.39 -4.11
N SER A 199 -21.84 -16.45 -4.64
CA SER A 199 -21.69 -16.84 -6.06
C SER A 199 -22.36 -15.88 -7.05
N LYS A 200 -23.21 -14.95 -6.58
CA LYS A 200 -23.84 -13.90 -7.38
C LYS A 200 -23.14 -12.54 -7.22
N ARG A 201 -22.05 -12.47 -6.47
CA ARG A 201 -21.24 -11.25 -6.36
C ARG A 201 -20.33 -11.12 -7.57
N SER A 202 -20.17 -9.90 -8.06
CA SER A 202 -19.30 -9.61 -9.20
C SER A 202 -18.72 -8.22 -9.13
N VAL A 203 -17.65 -8.00 -9.88
CA VAL A 203 -17.19 -6.66 -10.26
C VAL A 203 -17.32 -6.57 -11.78
N GLU A 204 -17.97 -5.53 -12.26
CA GLU A 204 -18.15 -5.28 -13.69
C GLU A 204 -17.43 -3.99 -14.08
N ILE A 205 -16.71 -4.05 -15.19
CA ILE A 205 -15.91 -2.95 -15.74
C ILE A 205 -16.32 -2.78 -17.19
N HIS A 206 -16.90 -1.64 -17.52
CA HIS A 206 -17.44 -1.35 -18.84
C HIS A 206 -16.63 -0.24 -19.50
N LEU A 207 -16.01 -0.57 -20.63
CA LEU A 207 -15.55 0.39 -21.62
C LEU A 207 -16.59 0.49 -22.74
N PRO A 208 -16.50 1.50 -23.62
CA PRO A 208 -17.41 1.61 -24.76
C PRO A 208 -17.42 0.39 -25.70
N ASP A 209 -16.30 -0.31 -25.82
CA ASP A 209 -16.09 -1.40 -26.78
C ASP A 209 -15.97 -2.79 -26.14
N ARG A 210 -15.80 -2.87 -24.81
CA ARG A 210 -15.47 -4.11 -24.09
C ARG A 210 -16.03 -4.11 -22.68
N HIS A 211 -16.36 -5.28 -22.18
CA HIS A 211 -16.79 -5.43 -20.79
C HIS A 211 -16.08 -6.60 -20.10
N TRP A 212 -15.55 -6.35 -18.91
CA TRP A 212 -14.98 -7.38 -18.05
C TRP A 212 -15.86 -7.65 -16.84
N THR A 213 -16.01 -8.93 -16.50
CA THR A 213 -16.68 -9.38 -15.26
C THR A 213 -15.75 -10.25 -14.44
N LEU A 214 -15.49 -9.84 -13.20
CA LEU A 214 -14.86 -10.68 -12.20
C LEU A 214 -15.95 -11.49 -11.47
N ARG A 215 -15.84 -12.83 -11.49
CA ARG A 215 -16.76 -13.73 -10.79
C ARG A 215 -16.01 -14.70 -9.92
N ARG A 216 -16.64 -15.10 -8.81
CA ARG A 216 -16.12 -16.16 -7.94
C ARG A 216 -16.04 -17.49 -8.69
N GLU A 217 -14.88 -18.14 -8.64
CA GLU A 217 -14.67 -19.51 -9.14
C GLU A 217 -14.70 -20.48 -7.95
N THR A 218 -13.83 -20.25 -6.95
CA THR A 218 -13.78 -21.02 -5.69
C THR A 218 -13.82 -20.09 -4.47
N SER A 219 -13.62 -20.60 -3.26
CA SER A 219 -13.53 -19.77 -2.05
C SER A 219 -12.30 -18.84 -2.05
N VAL A 220 -11.25 -19.21 -2.79
CA VAL A 220 -9.95 -18.51 -2.82
C VAL A 220 -9.56 -18.01 -4.22
N SER A 221 -10.41 -18.21 -5.21
CA SER A 221 -10.13 -17.81 -6.59
C SER A 221 -11.34 -17.21 -7.31
N SER A 222 -11.06 -16.40 -8.31
CA SER A 222 -12.05 -15.77 -9.18
C SER A 222 -11.62 -15.90 -10.63
N ARG A 223 -12.59 -15.99 -11.54
CA ARG A 223 -12.36 -15.93 -12.98
C ARG A 223 -12.70 -14.54 -13.50
N LEU A 224 -11.81 -14.00 -14.32
CA LEU A 224 -12.06 -12.80 -15.11
C LEU A 224 -12.60 -13.23 -16.48
N LEU A 225 -13.74 -12.66 -16.84
CA LEU A 225 -14.39 -12.85 -18.13
C LEU A 225 -14.32 -11.55 -18.92
N ARG A 226 -14.03 -11.62 -20.22
CA ARG A 226 -14.27 -10.52 -21.18
C ARG A 226 -15.41 -10.91 -22.09
N ASP A 227 -16.47 -10.12 -22.12
CA ASP A 227 -17.67 -10.36 -22.93
C ASP A 227 -18.22 -11.80 -22.78
N GLY A 228 -18.13 -12.34 -21.56
CA GLY A 228 -18.56 -13.70 -21.21
C GLY A 228 -17.53 -14.81 -21.43
N ARG A 229 -16.40 -14.53 -22.11
CA ARG A 229 -15.31 -15.50 -22.34
C ARG A 229 -14.25 -15.42 -21.24
N GLY A 230 -13.76 -16.57 -20.76
CA GLY A 230 -12.63 -16.64 -19.83
C GLY A 230 -11.36 -16.02 -20.40
N VAL A 231 -10.74 -15.11 -19.65
CA VAL A 231 -9.46 -14.49 -20.03
C VAL A 231 -8.38 -14.66 -18.97
N ALA A 232 -8.75 -14.88 -17.70
CA ALA A 232 -7.80 -15.22 -16.65
C ALA A 232 -8.46 -15.89 -15.44
N VAL A 233 -7.69 -16.69 -14.70
CA VAL A 233 -8.03 -17.16 -13.35
C VAL A 233 -7.09 -16.53 -12.34
N LEU A 234 -7.66 -15.99 -11.27
CA LEU A 234 -6.98 -15.20 -10.25
C LEU A 234 -7.09 -15.91 -8.91
N ALA A 235 -5.96 -16.25 -8.29
CA ALA A 235 -5.94 -16.92 -7.00
C ALA A 235 -5.23 -16.08 -5.93
N ARG A 236 -5.77 -16.10 -4.71
CA ARG A 236 -5.12 -15.48 -3.57
C ARG A 236 -3.76 -16.17 -3.32
N PRO A 237 -2.72 -15.42 -2.95
CA PRO A 237 -1.49 -16.02 -2.42
C PRO A 237 -1.79 -16.91 -1.22
N ALA A 238 -1.01 -17.98 -1.07
CA ALA A 238 -1.12 -18.85 0.10
C ALA A 238 -0.89 -18.05 1.40
N ARG A 239 -1.60 -18.43 2.47
CA ARG A 239 -1.40 -17.81 3.78
C ARG A 239 0.04 -17.99 4.23
N GLY A 240 0.65 -16.92 4.73
CA GLY A 240 2.05 -16.94 5.16
C GLY A 240 3.06 -16.92 4.01
N SER A 241 2.64 -16.53 2.79
CA SER A 241 3.58 -16.32 1.69
C SER A 241 4.72 -15.40 2.11
N VAL A 242 5.94 -15.84 1.86
CA VAL A 242 7.16 -15.08 2.13
C VAL A 242 7.65 -14.38 0.86
N PRO A 243 8.33 -13.23 0.98
CA PRO A 243 8.99 -12.60 -0.15
C PRO A 243 10.00 -13.53 -0.83
N ALA A 244 10.17 -13.36 -2.14
CA ALA A 244 11.23 -14.05 -2.86
C ALA A 244 12.62 -13.58 -2.37
N PRO A 245 13.68 -14.40 -2.54
CA PRO A 245 15.04 -13.99 -2.20
C PRO A 245 15.41 -12.65 -2.86
N GLY A 246 16.04 -11.76 -2.09
CA GLY A 246 16.48 -10.45 -2.58
C GLY A 246 15.39 -9.37 -2.65
N THR A 247 14.17 -9.65 -2.17
CA THR A 247 13.12 -8.62 -2.02
C THR A 247 12.43 -8.72 -0.67
N VAL A 248 11.90 -7.59 -0.20
CA VAL A 248 11.03 -7.52 0.99
C VAL A 248 9.55 -7.36 0.60
N LEU A 249 9.25 -7.32 -0.70
CA LEU A 249 7.88 -7.18 -1.21
C LEU A 249 7.16 -8.53 -1.18
N LEU A 250 5.95 -8.52 -0.65
CA LEU A 250 5.02 -9.64 -0.74
C LEU A 250 4.65 -9.92 -2.20
N PRO A 251 4.48 -11.21 -2.57
CA PRO A 251 4.12 -11.59 -3.93
C PRO A 251 2.76 -11.00 -4.34
N LEU A 252 2.59 -10.82 -5.65
CA LEU A 252 1.28 -10.56 -6.24
C LEU A 252 0.40 -11.83 -6.16
N CYS A 253 -0.89 -11.67 -6.41
CA CYS A 253 -1.77 -12.82 -6.67
C CYS A 253 -1.23 -13.68 -7.80
N ASP A 254 -1.55 -14.96 -7.76
CA ASP A 254 -1.31 -15.82 -8.90
C ASP A 254 -2.35 -15.52 -9.99
N VAL A 255 -1.88 -15.34 -11.23
CA VAL A 255 -2.69 -14.99 -12.39
C VAL A 255 -2.36 -15.95 -13.51
N HIS A 256 -3.29 -16.84 -13.81
CA HIS A 256 -3.21 -17.70 -14.97
C HIS A 256 -3.92 -17.01 -16.14
N HIS A 257 -3.15 -16.55 -17.13
CA HIS A 257 -3.68 -15.89 -18.32
C HIS A 257 -4.20 -16.93 -19.32
N GLU A 258 -5.46 -16.80 -19.73
CA GLU A 258 -6.10 -17.64 -20.75
C GLU A 258 -6.24 -16.90 -22.11
N SER A 259 -6.05 -15.58 -22.09
CA SER A 259 -6.06 -14.70 -23.26
C SER A 259 -4.64 -14.22 -23.58
N PRO A 260 -4.24 -14.14 -24.88
CA PRO A 260 -2.98 -13.51 -25.27
C PRO A 260 -3.07 -11.98 -25.32
N ASP A 261 -4.27 -11.39 -25.16
CA ASP A 261 -4.46 -9.94 -25.24
C ASP A 261 -3.73 -9.23 -24.08
N PRO A 262 -2.78 -8.32 -24.38
CA PRO A 262 -2.05 -7.58 -23.35
C PRO A 262 -2.96 -6.80 -22.39
N LEU A 263 -4.08 -6.27 -22.88
CA LEU A 263 -5.02 -5.52 -22.04
C LEU A 263 -5.74 -6.44 -21.05
N ASP A 264 -6.07 -7.66 -21.43
CA ASP A 264 -6.68 -8.63 -20.50
C ASP A 264 -5.72 -8.96 -19.35
N ALA A 265 -4.42 -9.08 -19.64
CA ALA A 265 -3.40 -9.33 -18.63
C ALA A 265 -3.24 -8.15 -17.67
N VAL A 266 -3.16 -6.92 -18.18
CA VAL A 266 -3.12 -5.70 -17.35
C VAL A 266 -4.40 -5.58 -16.51
N MET A 267 -5.57 -5.84 -17.11
CA MET A 267 -6.85 -5.81 -16.42
C MET A 267 -6.91 -6.87 -15.31
N ALA A 268 -6.45 -8.10 -15.58
CA ALA A 268 -6.36 -9.19 -14.60
C ALA A 268 -5.57 -8.80 -13.35
N HIS A 269 -4.38 -8.19 -13.52
CA HIS A 269 -3.60 -7.70 -12.40
C HIS A 269 -4.24 -6.49 -11.71
N ALA A 270 -4.86 -5.58 -12.46
CA ALA A 270 -5.57 -4.43 -11.90
C ALA A 270 -6.73 -4.85 -11.01
N VAL A 271 -7.58 -5.78 -11.46
CA VAL A 271 -8.71 -6.27 -10.65
C VAL A 271 -8.22 -7.06 -9.45
N ALA A 272 -7.17 -7.85 -9.59
CA ALA A 272 -6.71 -8.71 -8.51
C ALA A 272 -6.10 -7.94 -7.34
N VAL A 273 -5.46 -6.78 -7.60
CA VAL A 273 -4.95 -5.92 -6.51
C VAL A 273 -5.98 -4.94 -5.97
N SER A 274 -7.05 -4.66 -6.73
CA SER A 274 -8.08 -3.70 -6.35
C SER A 274 -9.27 -4.33 -5.62
N PHE A 275 -9.64 -5.56 -5.98
CA PHE A 275 -10.88 -6.20 -5.53
C PHE A 275 -10.61 -7.55 -4.87
N GLY A 276 -11.52 -7.95 -3.98
CA GLY A 276 -11.48 -9.25 -3.33
C GLY A 276 -11.62 -10.39 -4.35
N LEU A 277 -10.98 -11.52 -4.05
CA LEU A 277 -11.05 -12.75 -4.85
C LEU A 277 -11.74 -13.86 -4.07
N GLY A 278 -12.37 -14.81 -4.75
CA GLY A 278 -13.09 -15.91 -4.12
C GLY A 278 -14.31 -15.42 -3.34
N ASP A 279 -14.40 -15.78 -2.05
CA ASP A 279 -15.53 -15.43 -1.18
C ASP A 279 -15.70 -13.92 -0.92
N THR A 280 -14.67 -13.12 -1.22
CA THR A 280 -14.70 -11.66 -1.11
C THR A 280 -14.86 -10.96 -2.46
N THR A 281 -15.14 -11.71 -3.54
CA THR A 281 -15.48 -11.11 -4.85
C THR A 281 -16.63 -10.12 -4.71
N GLY A 282 -16.52 -8.98 -5.42
CA GLY A 282 -17.49 -7.88 -5.37
C GLY A 282 -17.19 -6.84 -4.28
N LEU A 283 -16.09 -6.99 -3.53
CA LEU A 283 -15.62 -6.01 -2.54
C LEU A 283 -14.33 -5.35 -3.03
N ALA A 284 -14.11 -4.09 -2.68
CA ALA A 284 -12.81 -3.44 -2.87
C ALA A 284 -11.83 -3.79 -1.74
N ARG A 285 -10.53 -3.83 -2.03
CA ARG A 285 -9.45 -4.14 -1.08
C ARG A 285 -8.88 -2.89 -0.38
N PHE A 286 -9.62 -1.79 -0.44
CA PHE A 286 -9.27 -0.53 0.20
C PHE A 286 -10.08 -0.36 1.48
N ARG A 287 -9.49 0.28 2.49
CA ARG A 287 -10.25 0.72 3.65
C ARG A 287 -11.13 1.90 3.24
N SER A 288 -12.27 2.04 3.89
CA SER A 288 -13.05 3.26 3.75
C SER A 288 -12.23 4.43 4.27
N VAL A 289 -12.10 5.46 3.45
CA VAL A 289 -11.38 6.70 3.76
C VAL A 289 -12.35 7.84 3.49
N ARG A 290 -12.88 8.43 4.56
CA ARG A 290 -13.54 9.74 4.46
C ARG A 290 -12.42 10.77 4.38
N ARG A 291 -12.23 11.38 3.21
CA ARG A 291 -11.18 12.39 3.01
C ARG A 291 -11.47 13.56 3.95
N SER A 292 -10.76 13.63 5.07
CA SER A 292 -10.77 14.81 5.93
C SER A 292 -9.72 15.79 5.39
N ARG A 293 -10.03 17.09 5.32
CA ARG A 293 -9.11 18.15 4.90
C ARG A 293 -7.80 18.20 5.70
N ARG A 294 -7.72 17.44 6.81
CA ARG A 294 -6.60 17.37 7.76
C ARG A 294 -5.49 16.39 7.32
N GLU A 295 -5.74 15.55 6.31
CA GLU A 295 -4.76 14.59 5.77
C GLU A 295 -3.98 15.13 4.55
N GLU A 296 -3.99 16.44 4.32
CA GLU A 296 -3.26 17.08 3.24
C GLU A 296 -2.07 17.90 3.78
N GLY A 297 -0.92 17.78 3.12
CA GLY A 297 0.25 18.60 3.39
C GLY A 297 1.14 18.14 4.54
N ASP A 298 1.67 19.11 5.29
CA ASP A 298 2.75 18.93 6.28
C ASP A 298 2.35 18.01 7.44
N ALA A 299 1.05 17.89 7.75
CA ALA A 299 0.53 17.06 8.84
C ALA A 299 0.77 15.55 8.65
N VAL A 300 0.92 15.07 7.40
CA VAL A 300 1.17 13.65 7.10
C VAL A 300 2.66 13.34 7.00
N TRP A 301 3.50 14.37 6.83
CA TRP A 301 4.94 14.20 6.66
C TRP A 301 5.60 13.53 7.88
N ASP A 302 5.18 13.95 9.08
CA ASP A 302 5.68 13.43 10.36
C ASP A 302 4.97 12.14 10.83
N LEU A 303 4.05 11.58 10.04
CA LEU A 303 3.29 10.38 10.41
C LEU A 303 3.83 9.13 9.70
N PRO A 304 3.78 7.95 10.35
CA PRO A 304 4.00 6.70 9.65
C PRO A 304 3.03 6.53 8.48
N TRP A 305 3.55 5.97 7.40
CA TRP A 305 2.80 5.60 6.21
C TRP A 305 3.05 4.13 5.90
N PHE A 306 2.10 3.26 6.25
CA PHE A 306 2.23 1.82 6.06
C PHE A 306 1.67 1.40 4.70
N SER A 307 2.47 0.67 3.92
CA SER A 307 2.05 0.14 2.61
C SER A 307 1.30 -1.20 2.73
N ASN A 308 1.54 -1.96 3.80
CA ASN A 308 1.16 -3.36 3.96
C ASN A 308 1.61 -4.23 2.76
N LEU A 309 2.82 -3.97 2.25
CA LEU A 309 3.45 -4.70 1.14
C LEU A 309 4.65 -5.55 1.56
N GLY A 310 5.01 -5.58 2.85
CA GLY A 310 6.07 -6.45 3.39
C GLY A 310 5.54 -7.35 4.50
N THR A 311 6.40 -8.21 5.06
CA THR A 311 6.03 -9.17 6.14
C THR A 311 6.26 -8.62 7.55
N GLY A 312 7.09 -7.61 7.70
CA GLY A 312 7.53 -7.12 9.00
C GLY A 312 6.60 -6.06 9.60
N ARG A 313 6.67 -5.89 10.92
CA ARG A 313 6.01 -4.79 11.66
C ARG A 313 6.38 -3.37 11.20
N ASP A 314 7.44 -3.25 10.39
CA ASP A 314 7.82 -1.97 9.81
C ASP A 314 6.95 -1.60 8.62
N ASP A 315 6.42 -2.59 7.89
CA ASP A 315 5.63 -2.33 6.68
C ASP A 315 4.13 -2.37 6.93
N ASN A 316 3.73 -2.88 8.10
CA ASN A 316 2.36 -3.19 8.40
C ASN A 316 1.87 -2.40 9.61
N GLU A 317 0.67 -1.84 9.47
CA GLU A 317 -0.05 -1.28 10.60
C GLU A 317 -0.58 -2.40 11.51
N SER A 318 -0.77 -2.12 12.80
CA SER A 318 -1.43 -3.09 13.70
C SER A 318 -2.85 -3.41 13.18
N GLY A 319 -3.15 -4.70 12.95
CA GLY A 319 -4.40 -5.14 12.32
C GLY A 319 -4.50 -4.85 10.81
N GLY A 320 -3.43 -4.34 10.18
CA GLY A 320 -3.31 -4.16 8.74
C GLY A 320 -2.89 -5.45 8.05
N GLY A 321 -3.85 -6.21 7.51
CA GLY A 321 -3.55 -7.25 6.53
C GLY A 321 -3.29 -6.64 5.15
N ASP A 322 -2.66 -7.40 4.26
CA ASP A 322 -2.49 -7.06 2.83
C ASP A 322 -3.82 -7.00 2.03
N GLY A 323 -4.97 -6.92 2.72
CA GLY A 323 -6.29 -6.84 2.13
C GLY A 323 -6.79 -8.15 1.52
N TRP A 324 -6.14 -9.30 1.78
CA TRP A 324 -6.73 -10.61 1.46
C TRP A 324 -7.71 -11.12 2.52
N GLY A 325 -7.65 -10.53 3.73
CA GLY A 325 -8.52 -10.84 4.86
C GLY A 325 -8.29 -12.24 5.44
N SER A 326 -8.30 -12.34 6.76
CA SER A 326 -8.71 -13.56 7.45
C SER A 326 -10.14 -13.90 7.01
N ASP A 327 -10.44 -15.18 6.83
CA ASP A 327 -11.76 -15.63 6.39
C ASP A 327 -12.86 -15.04 7.29
N GLY A 328 -13.92 -14.56 6.65
CA GLY A 328 -15.23 -14.21 7.20
C GLY A 328 -15.36 -14.03 8.71
N GLY A 329 -15.44 -12.78 9.15
CA GLY A 329 -16.28 -12.40 10.29
C GLY A 329 -17.54 -11.76 9.74
N ASP A 330 -18.69 -12.40 9.93
CA ASP A 330 -20.00 -11.90 9.58
C ASP A 330 -20.25 -10.52 10.22
N GLY A 331 -20.36 -9.49 9.39
CA GLY A 331 -21.10 -8.28 9.77
C GLY A 331 -22.58 -8.60 9.64
N GLY A 332 -23.16 -9.17 10.69
CA GLY A 332 -24.57 -9.49 10.75
C GLY A 332 -25.44 -8.25 10.66
N ASP A 333 -26.34 -8.25 9.70
CA ASP A 333 -27.54 -7.42 9.72
C ASP A 333 -28.45 -7.93 10.84
N GLY A 334 -28.79 -7.05 11.79
CA GLY A 334 -29.73 -7.33 12.87
C GLY A 334 -30.39 -6.03 13.30
N GLY A 335 -31.31 -5.54 12.47
CA GLY A 335 -32.19 -4.42 12.81
C GLY A 335 -33.29 -4.82 13.79
N GLY A 336 -33.56 -3.93 14.74
CA GLY A 336 -34.89 -3.49 15.17
C GLY A 336 -35.78 -4.42 15.99
N SER A 337 -36.12 -3.98 17.21
CA SER A 337 -37.41 -4.01 17.96
C SER A 337 -37.04 -4.01 19.46
N GLY A 338 -37.34 -3.00 20.29
CA GLY A 338 -38.67 -2.47 20.61
C GLY A 338 -39.31 -3.35 21.70
N GLY A 339 -39.49 -2.83 22.93
CA GLY A 339 -40.27 -3.53 23.97
C GLY A 339 -39.93 -3.13 25.41
N ASP A 340 -40.88 -2.45 26.04
CA ASP A 340 -40.90 -1.93 27.40
C ASP A 340 -41.08 -2.99 28.52
N GLY A 341 -40.87 -2.55 29.78
CA GLY A 341 -41.41 -3.15 31.01
C GLY A 341 -40.43 -4.06 31.76
N GLY A 342 -40.24 -3.99 33.09
CA GLY A 342 -40.97 -3.35 34.18
C GLY A 342 -40.94 -4.29 35.39
N GLY A 343 -40.56 -3.76 36.57
CA GLY A 343 -40.74 -4.36 37.91
C GLY A 343 -40.03 -5.70 38.18
N ASP A 344 -39.83 -6.19 39.40
CA ASP A 344 -39.95 -5.69 40.77
C ASP A 344 -39.26 -6.74 41.65
N GLY A 345 -38.82 -6.34 42.86
CA GLY A 345 -39.09 -7.15 44.05
C GLY A 345 -37.96 -7.98 44.70
N GLY A 346 -37.60 -7.55 45.92
CA GLY A 346 -37.29 -8.42 47.06
C GLY A 346 -35.79 -8.70 47.30
N GLY A 347 -35.20 -8.54 48.48
CA GLY A 347 -35.74 -8.34 49.84
C GLY A 347 -34.96 -9.21 50.85
N GLY A 348 -34.57 -8.62 51.99
CA GLY A 348 -34.04 -9.29 53.19
C GLY A 348 -32.52 -9.49 53.17
N GLY A 349 -31.71 -8.93 54.07
CA GLY A 349 -31.80 -8.95 55.55
C GLY A 349 -30.69 -9.88 56.03
N GLY A 350 -29.86 -9.66 57.05
CA GLY A 350 -29.76 -8.68 58.13
C GLY A 350 -28.83 -9.31 59.20
N GLY A 351 -28.16 -8.48 60.01
CA GLY A 351 -27.42 -8.86 61.25
C GLY A 351 -25.97 -9.28 61.00
N GLY A 352 -24.94 -8.69 61.61
CA GLY A 352 -24.75 -8.19 62.98
C GLY A 352 -23.49 -8.92 63.52
N GLY A 353 -22.61 -8.42 64.36
CA GLY A 353 -22.36 -7.14 65.00
C GLY A 353 -20.91 -7.15 65.53
N ASP A 354 -20.48 -5.99 66.02
CA ASP A 354 -19.21 -5.62 66.69
C ASP A 354 -17.89 -5.69 65.90
#